data_AF-A0A5C7Q0V5-F1
#
_entry.id   AF-A0A5C7Q0V5-F1
#
_cell.length_a   1.000
_cell.length_b   1.000
_cell.length_c   1.000
_cell.angle_alpha   90.00
_cell.angle_beta   90.00
_cell.angle_gamma   90.00
#
_symmetry.space_group_name_H-M   'P 1'
#
loop_
_entity.id
_entity.type
_entity.pdbx_description
1 polymer ?
#
loop_
_entity_poly.entity_id
_entity_poly.type
_entity_poly.pdbx_seq_one_letter_code
_entity_poly.pdbx_strand_id
1 'polypeptide(L)'
;MSIVGMSMKDLLEKIIADEKREEEKAELIKKYGVEIEPTMAPQPPDMVNQPPHYRAGDTYETIRVIEAWNLGFNLGNAVKYISRWQMKGGVEDLKKARWYLDREISRREGCDG
;
A
#
# COMPACT_ATOMS: atom_id res chain seq x y z
N MET A 1 -24.03 23.44 -9.65
CA MET A 1 -22.88 23.54 -8.71
C MET A 1 -23.03 24.88 -8.01
N SER A 2 -22.92 25.07 -6.71
CA SER A 2 -22.68 24.20 -5.56
C SER A 2 -22.80 25.14 -4.34
N ILE A 3 -23.04 24.56 -3.15
CA ILE A 3 -22.95 25.18 -1.82
C ILE A 3 -24.19 25.99 -1.33
N VAL A 4 -25.24 25.20 -1.03
CA VAL A 4 -26.08 25.17 0.19
C VAL A 4 -26.50 26.49 0.87
N GLY A 5 -27.83 26.68 0.99
CA GLY A 5 -28.49 27.77 1.72
C GLY A 5 -28.22 27.79 3.23
N MET A 6 -27.17 28.51 3.61
CA MET A 6 -26.90 28.92 4.99
C MET A 6 -27.57 30.25 5.31
N SER A 7 -28.16 30.37 6.49
CA SER A 7 -28.62 31.65 7.02
C SER A 7 -27.43 32.56 7.32
N MET A 8 -27.63 33.88 7.25
CA MET A 8 -26.61 34.86 7.67
C MET A 8 -26.13 34.60 9.11
N LYS A 9 -27.02 34.09 9.96
CA LYS A 9 -26.69 33.66 11.33
C LYS A 9 -25.69 32.50 11.34
N ASP A 10 -25.89 31.49 10.51
CA ASP A 10 -25.01 30.32 10.41
C ASP A 10 -23.64 30.70 9.83
N LEU A 11 -23.62 31.68 8.91
CA LEU A 11 -22.39 32.23 8.36
C LEU A 11 -21.58 32.96 9.43
N LEU A 12 -22.24 33.81 10.23
CA LEU A 12 -21.63 34.54 11.34
C LEU A 12 -21.14 33.59 12.43
N GLU A 13 -21.92 32.56 12.79
CA GLU A 13 -21.50 31.54 13.76
C GLU A 13 -20.26 30.76 13.29
N LYS A 14 -20.15 30.48 11.99
CA LYS A 14 -18.95 29.84 11.41
C LYS A 14 -17.72 30.74 11.44
N ILE A 15 -17.87 32.01 11.06
CA ILE A 15 -16.78 32.98 11.08
C ILE A 15 -16.23 33.12 12.50
N ILE A 16 -17.12 33.28 13.49
CA ILE A 16 -16.75 33.37 14.90
C ILE A 16 -16.07 32.07 15.38
N ALA A 17 -16.56 30.91 14.96
CA ALA A 17 -15.97 29.62 15.34
C ALA A 17 -14.58 29.39 14.73
N ASP A 18 -14.33 29.89 13.51
CA ASP A 18 -13.04 29.80 12.85
C ASP A 18 -12.03 30.77 13.47
N GLU A 19 -12.44 32.00 13.83
CA GLU A 19 -11.60 32.95 14.59
C GLU A 19 -11.19 32.36 15.94
N LYS A 20 -12.14 31.80 16.69
CA LYS A 20 -11.89 31.17 17.99
C LYS A 20 -10.93 29.97 17.87
N ARG A 21 -11.01 29.21 16.77
CA ARG A 21 -10.13 28.07 16.49
C ARG A 21 -8.70 28.52 16.22
N GLU A 22 -8.52 29.62 15.51
CA GLU A 22 -7.18 30.18 15.26
C GLU A 22 -6.56 30.75 16.55
N GLU A 23 -7.36 31.35 17.44
CA GLU A 23 -6.91 31.77 18.77
C GLU A 23 -6.46 30.58 19.65
N GLU A 24 -7.26 29.51 19.72
CA GLU A 24 -6.92 28.30 20.48
C GLU A 24 -5.67 27.61 19.92
N LYS A 25 -5.54 27.56 18.60
CA LYS A 25 -4.36 27.01 17.90
C LYS A 25 -3.11 27.83 18.20
N ALA A 26 -3.19 29.16 18.20
CA ALA A 26 -2.08 30.03 18.57
C ALA A 26 -1.66 29.83 20.04
N GLU A 27 -2.62 29.63 20.94
CA GLU A 27 -2.35 29.34 22.35
C GLU A 27 -1.67 27.98 22.54
N LEU A 28 -2.10 26.95 21.81
CA LEU A 28 -1.47 25.62 21.81
C LEU A 28 -0.04 25.66 21.26
N ILE A 29 0.21 26.37 20.16
CA ILE A 29 1.56 26.57 19.61
C ILE A 29 2.45 27.29 20.62
N LYS A 30 1.94 28.32 21.30
CA LYS A 30 2.67 29.03 22.36
C LYS A 30 2.96 28.15 23.58
N LYS A 31 2.02 27.27 23.95
CA LYS A 31 2.11 26.39 25.12
C LYS A 31 3.07 25.22 24.90
N TYR A 32 3.13 24.67 23.69
CA TYR A 32 3.89 23.45 23.40
C TYR A 32 5.07 23.66 22.45
N GLY A 33 5.25 24.85 21.86
CA GLY A 33 6.42 25.21 21.04
C GLY A 33 6.57 24.41 19.74
N VAL A 34 5.50 23.78 19.26
CA VAL A 34 5.51 22.97 18.03
C VAL A 34 5.09 23.85 16.86
N GLU A 35 6.04 24.17 15.97
CA GLU A 35 5.73 24.71 14.66
C GLU A 35 5.03 23.61 13.83
N ILE A 36 3.73 23.75 13.63
CA ILE A 36 2.96 22.82 12.80
C ILE A 36 3.18 23.23 11.34
N GLU A 37 4.23 22.69 10.71
CA GLU A 37 4.36 22.70 9.26
C GLU A 37 3.03 22.23 8.64
N PRO A 38 2.48 22.91 7.62
CA PRO A 38 1.22 22.52 7.01
C PRO A 38 1.35 21.07 6.56
N THR A 39 0.54 20.21 7.18
CA THR A 39 0.60 18.76 6.99
C THR A 39 0.62 18.47 5.50
N MET A 40 1.75 17.94 5.00
CA MET A 40 1.87 17.53 3.61
C MET A 40 0.66 16.66 3.28
N ALA A 41 -0.08 17.03 2.24
CA ALA A 41 -1.19 16.23 1.74
C ALA A 41 -0.74 14.76 1.64
N PRO A 42 -1.61 13.77 1.95
CA PRO A 42 -1.23 12.37 1.86
C PRO A 42 -0.66 12.10 0.47
N GLN A 43 0.65 11.84 0.40
CA GLN A 43 1.31 11.57 -0.86
C GLN A 43 0.71 10.29 -1.44
N PRO A 44 0.46 10.22 -2.76
CA PRO A 44 -0.02 8.99 -3.36
C PRO A 44 0.98 7.87 -3.06
N PRO A 45 0.52 6.66 -2.70
CA PRO A 45 1.41 5.59 -2.28
C PRO A 45 2.39 5.26 -3.40
N ASP A 46 3.68 5.12 -3.07
CA ASP A 46 4.71 4.72 -4.01
C ASP A 46 4.46 3.27 -4.43
N MET A 47 3.81 3.11 -5.58
CA MET A 47 3.42 1.80 -6.12
C MET A 47 4.59 0.92 -6.54
N VAL A 48 5.83 1.43 -6.51
CA VAL A 48 7.05 0.69 -6.86
C VAL A 48 7.82 0.31 -5.59
N ASN A 49 8.10 1.27 -4.71
CA ASN A 49 8.95 1.04 -3.54
C ASN A 49 8.17 0.75 -2.26
N GLN A 50 6.92 1.23 -2.14
CA GLN A 50 6.07 1.03 -0.96
C GLN A 50 4.59 0.79 -1.35
N PRO A 51 4.30 -0.24 -2.17
CA PRO A 51 2.94 -0.45 -2.63
C PRO A 51 2.05 -0.79 -1.42
N PRO A 52 0.82 -0.27 -1.31
CA PRO A 52 0.01 -0.36 -0.10
C PRO A 52 -0.44 -1.79 0.25
N HIS A 53 -0.14 -2.75 -0.62
CA HIS A 53 -0.38 -4.18 -0.43
C HIS A 53 0.84 -4.93 0.13
N TYR A 54 1.98 -4.26 0.34
CA TYR A 54 3.08 -4.76 1.17
C TYR A 54 2.92 -4.14 2.54
N ARG A 55 2.22 -4.84 3.44
CA ARG A 55 2.15 -4.42 4.83
C ARG A 55 3.54 -4.59 5.42
N ALA A 56 4.12 -3.49 5.91
CA ALA A 56 5.30 -3.53 6.76
C ALA A 56 5.04 -4.53 7.90
N GLY A 57 5.65 -5.71 7.83
CA GLY A 57 5.43 -6.81 8.77
C GLY A 57 5.36 -8.22 8.18
N ASP A 58 5.17 -8.41 6.88
CA ASP A 58 5.21 -9.76 6.31
C ASP A 58 6.66 -10.24 6.15
N THR A 59 7.08 -11.14 7.03
CA THR A 59 8.40 -11.79 7.09
C THR A 59 8.86 -12.44 5.77
N TYR A 60 7.96 -12.60 4.79
CA TYR A 60 8.17 -13.40 3.58
C TYR A 60 7.82 -12.65 2.29
N GLU A 61 8.44 -11.48 2.06
CA GLU A 61 8.44 -10.86 0.74
C GLU A 61 8.93 -11.87 -0.31
N THR A 62 8.14 -12.07 -1.37
CA THR A 62 8.40 -13.10 -2.38
C THR A 62 9.80 -12.97 -2.98
N ILE A 63 10.24 -11.75 -3.25
CA ILE A 63 11.57 -11.49 -3.82
C ILE A 63 12.68 -11.95 -2.87
N ARG A 64 12.54 -11.70 -1.56
CA ARG A 64 13.52 -12.14 -0.55
C ARG A 64 13.62 -13.66 -0.47
N VAL A 65 12.49 -14.37 -0.58
CA VAL A 65 12.49 -15.84 -0.61
C VAL A 65 13.19 -16.37 -1.87
N ILE A 66 12.90 -15.76 -3.03
CA ILE A 66 13.53 -16.12 -4.31
C ILE A 66 15.04 -15.93 -4.24
N GLU A 67 15.50 -14.79 -3.70
CA GLU A 67 16.93 -14.49 -3.54
C GLU A 67 17.60 -15.39 -2.51
N ALA A 68 17.00 -15.55 -1.32
CA ALA A 68 17.58 -16.34 -0.24
C ALA A 68 17.74 -17.83 -0.59
N TRP A 69 16.81 -18.39 -1.38
CA TRP A 69 16.87 -19.78 -1.83
C TRP A 69 17.51 -19.92 -3.21
N ASN A 70 17.98 -18.81 -3.81
CA ASN A 70 18.55 -18.76 -5.15
C ASN A 70 17.68 -19.48 -6.19
N LEU A 71 16.37 -19.19 -6.17
CA LEU A 71 15.42 -19.83 -7.07
C LEU A 71 15.59 -19.30 -8.49
N GLY A 72 15.87 -20.20 -9.43
CA GLY A 72 15.89 -19.87 -10.86
C GLY A 72 14.50 -19.50 -11.40
N PHE A 73 14.44 -19.19 -12.70
CA PHE A 73 13.24 -18.63 -13.34
C PHE A 73 11.94 -19.40 -13.06
N ASN A 74 11.93 -20.73 -13.25
CA ASN A 74 10.71 -21.52 -13.06
C ASN A 74 10.28 -21.56 -11.59
N LEU A 75 11.19 -21.90 -10.68
CA LEU A 75 10.90 -22.01 -9.25
C LEU A 75 10.51 -20.65 -8.64
N GLY A 76 11.18 -19.57 -9.05
CA GLY A 76 10.85 -18.22 -8.59
C GLY A 76 9.45 -17.79 -9.06
N ASN A 77 9.07 -18.11 -10.30
CA ASN A 77 7.71 -17.85 -10.77
C ASN A 77 6.67 -18.70 -10.02
N ALA A 78 6.95 -19.98 -9.76
CA ALA A 78 6.06 -20.83 -8.98
C ALA A 78 5.79 -20.25 -7.59
N VAL A 79 6.84 -19.88 -6.85
CA VAL A 79 6.71 -19.24 -5.53
C VAL A 79 5.96 -17.91 -5.61
N LYS A 80 6.24 -17.08 -6.63
CA LYS A 80 5.50 -15.83 -6.86
C LYS A 80 4.01 -16.05 -7.04
N TYR A 81 3.60 -17.08 -7.77
CA TYR A 81 2.17 -17.35 -7.97
C TYR A 81 1.52 -17.96 -6.71
N ILE A 82 2.27 -18.76 -5.94
CA ILE A 82 1.82 -19.30 -4.64
C ILE A 82 1.71 -18.20 -3.57
N SER A 83 2.52 -17.15 -3.58
CA SER A 83 2.40 -16.09 -2.58
C SER A 83 1.20 -15.17 -2.84
N ARG A 84 0.84 -14.93 -4.11
CA ARG A 84 -0.19 -13.95 -4.50
C ARG A 84 -1.62 -14.49 -4.63
N TRP A 85 -1.84 -15.81 -4.62
CA TRP A 85 -3.10 -16.38 -5.09
C TRP A 85 -4.31 -15.90 -4.27
N GLN A 86 -4.20 -15.79 -2.94
CA GLN A 86 -5.32 -15.33 -2.11
C GLN A 86 -5.68 -13.86 -2.33
N MET A 87 -4.73 -13.04 -2.83
CA MET A 87 -4.89 -11.58 -2.93
C MET A 87 -5.18 -11.09 -4.35
N LYS A 88 -4.83 -11.85 -5.39
CA LYS A 88 -4.96 -11.40 -6.80
C LYS A 88 -5.72 -12.39 -7.69
N GLY A 89 -5.10 -13.53 -8.04
CA GLY A 89 -5.59 -14.37 -9.14
C GLY A 89 -6.29 -15.66 -8.71
N GLY A 90 -6.47 -15.90 -7.41
CA GLY A 90 -7.16 -17.09 -6.90
C GLY A 90 -6.59 -18.40 -7.47
N VAL A 91 -7.48 -19.31 -7.85
CA VAL A 91 -7.12 -20.62 -8.39
C VAL A 91 -6.31 -20.52 -9.70
N GLU A 92 -6.45 -19.44 -10.48
CA GLU A 92 -5.68 -19.26 -11.71
C GLU A 92 -4.18 -19.11 -11.43
N ASP A 93 -3.81 -18.41 -10.37
CA ASP A 93 -2.40 -18.30 -9.97
C ASP A 93 -1.86 -19.67 -9.52
N LEU A 94 -2.65 -20.49 -8.81
CA LEU A 94 -2.25 -21.86 -8.48
C LEU A 94 -2.01 -22.73 -9.72
N LYS A 95 -2.84 -22.58 -10.77
CA LYS A 95 -2.64 -23.26 -12.05
C LYS A 95 -1.36 -22.80 -12.75
N LYS A 96 -1.03 -21.50 -12.69
CA LYS A 96 0.24 -20.96 -13.22
C LYS A 96 1.43 -21.49 -12.43
N ALA A 97 1.33 -21.56 -11.10
CA ALA A 97 2.38 -22.13 -10.26
C ALA A 97 2.68 -23.58 -10.65
N ARG A 98 1.64 -24.41 -10.82
CA ARG A 98 1.77 -25.79 -11.32
C ARG A 98 2.48 -25.83 -12.67
N TRP A 99 2.07 -25.00 -13.63
CA TRP A 99 2.71 -24.97 -14.97
C TRP A 99 4.22 -24.71 -14.90
N TYR A 100 4.67 -23.80 -14.04
CA TYR A 100 6.10 -23.55 -13.85
C TYR A 100 6.82 -24.71 -13.14
N LEU A 101 6.17 -25.37 -12.18
CA LEU A 101 6.71 -26.56 -11.52
C LEU A 101 6.87 -27.73 -12.50
N ASP A 102 5.85 -27.99 -13.33
CA ASP A 102 5.89 -29.05 -14.35
C ASP A 102 7.10 -28.85 -15.27
N ARG A 103 7.36 -27.62 -15.73
CA ARG A 103 8.54 -27.30 -16.55
C ARG A 103 9.88 -27.48 -15.82
N GLU A 104 9.93 -27.12 -14.54
CA GLU A 104 11.12 -27.35 -13.73
C GLU A 104 11.41 -28.85 -13.57
N ILE A 105 10.36 -29.64 -13.37
CA ILE A 105 10.44 -31.11 -13.27
C ILE A 105 10.93 -31.68 -14.61
N SER A 106 10.29 -31.34 -15.73
CA SER A 106 10.70 -31.82 -17.05
C SER A 106 12.17 -31.51 -17.36
N ARG A 107 12.62 -30.28 -17.06
CA ARG A 107 14.03 -29.87 -17.25
C ARG A 107 15.00 -30.73 -16.40
N ARG A 108 14.61 -31.06 -15.17
CA ARG A 108 15.45 -31.87 -14.25
C ARG A 108 15.47 -33.34 -14.59
N GLU A 109 14.37 -33.85 -15.13
CA GLU A 109 14.24 -35.25 -15.57
C GLU A 109 14.91 -35.50 -16.93
N GLY A 110 15.33 -34.44 -17.64
CA GLY A 110 15.89 -34.56 -19.00
C GLY A 110 14.83 -34.88 -20.04
N CYS A 111 13.56 -34.67 -19.71
CA CYS A 111 12.42 -34.80 -20.61
C CYS A 111 12.26 -33.53 -21.46
N ASP A 112 13.34 -33.10 -22.10
CA ASP A 112 13.30 -32.05 -23.11
C ASP A 112 12.96 -32.73 -24.45
N GLY A 113 11.70 -32.61 -24.87
CA GLY A 113 11.24 -32.96 -26.22
C GLY A 113 11.44 -31.80 -27.18
#